data_AF-A0A438WWA7-F1
#
_entry.id   AF-A0A438WWA7-F1
#
_cell.length_a   1.000
_cell.length_b   1.000
_cell.length_c   1.000
_cell.angle_alpha   90.00
_cell.angle_beta   90.00
_cell.angle_gamma   90.00
#
_symmetry.space_group_name_H-M   'P 1'
#
loop_
_entity.id
_entity.type
_entity.pdbx_description
1 polymer ?
#
loop_
_entity_poly.entity_id
_entity_poly.type
_entity_poly.pdbx_seq_one_letter_code
_entity_poly.pdbx_strand_id
1 'polypeptide(L)'
;MLSVYEKVNALDKRAIEELFLSEDVLMENVAMALERAVLQNASLGAKVIILCGSGDNGGDGYALARRLMGRFKTLVFEMKLAKSPMCQLQKERAKKVGVVIKT
;
A
#
# COMPACT_ATOMS: atom_id res chain seq x y z
N MET A 1 -21.58 -2.83 -5.24
CA MET A 1 -20.61 -2.07 -6.05
C MET A 1 -20.74 -2.58 -7.47
N LEU A 2 -21.08 -1.72 -8.43
CA LEU A 2 -21.15 -2.10 -9.84
C LEU A 2 -19.77 -1.89 -10.46
N SER A 3 -19.19 -2.93 -11.05
CA SER A 3 -17.92 -2.80 -11.78
C SER A 3 -18.18 -2.13 -13.12
N VAL A 4 -17.94 -0.82 -13.19
CA VAL A 4 -18.09 -0.03 -14.44
C VAL A 4 -17.03 -0.42 -15.47
N TYR A 5 -15.88 -0.93 -15.01
CA TYR A 5 -14.81 -1.45 -15.85
C TYR A 5 -14.58 -2.93 -15.53
N GLU A 6 -14.36 -3.76 -16.55
CA GLU A 6 -13.99 -5.17 -16.38
C GLU A 6 -12.60 -5.30 -15.73
N LYS A 7 -11.65 -4.46 -16.18
CA LYS A 7 -10.27 -4.37 -15.68
C LYS A 7 -9.79 -2.93 -15.77
N VAL A 8 -8.84 -2.59 -14.89
CA VAL A 8 -8.22 -1.24 -14.86
C VAL A 8 -6.82 -1.19 -15.46
N ASN A 9 -6.28 -2.32 -15.95
CA ASN A 9 -4.92 -2.39 -16.49
C ASN A 9 -4.66 -1.40 -17.64
N ALA A 10 -5.66 -1.15 -18.49
CA ALA A 10 -5.54 -0.17 -19.57
C ALA A 10 -5.45 1.27 -19.02
N LEU A 11 -6.10 1.56 -17.90
CA LEU A 11 -6.04 2.87 -17.24
C LEU A 11 -4.69 3.06 -16.54
N ASP A 12 -4.17 2.04 -15.86
CA ASP A 12 -2.84 2.07 -15.24
C ASP A 12 -1.75 2.28 -16.30
N LYS A 13 -1.84 1.54 -17.41
CA LYS A 13 -0.92 1.68 -18.55
C LYS A 13 -0.96 3.10 -19.12
N ARG A 14 -2.15 3.64 -19.34
CA ARG A 14 -2.34 5.02 -19.80
C ARG A 14 -1.76 6.05 -18.82
N ALA A 15 -1.96 5.84 -17.52
CA ALA A 15 -1.42 6.74 -16.50
C ALA A 15 0.12 6.81 -16.57
N ILE A 16 0.77 5.69 -16.87
CA ILE A 16 2.23 5.62 -17.00
C ILE A 16 2.71 6.17 -18.34
N GLU A 17 2.15 5.69 -19.44
CA GLU A 17 2.67 5.95 -20.79
C GLU A 17 2.22 7.30 -21.37
N GLU A 18 0.99 7.74 -21.08
CA GLU A 18 0.43 8.98 -21.65
C GLU A 18 0.41 10.13 -20.65
N LEU A 19 0.23 9.84 -19.35
CA LEU A 19 0.19 10.87 -18.30
C LEU A 19 1.51 11.01 -17.55
N PHE A 20 2.52 10.22 -17.92
CA PHE A 20 3.89 10.27 -17.38
C PHE A 20 3.97 10.12 -15.85
N LEU A 21 3.03 9.38 -15.25
CA LEU A 21 3.11 9.00 -13.84
C LEU A 21 4.00 7.76 -13.68
N SER A 22 4.71 7.67 -12.57
CA SER A 22 5.43 6.43 -12.22
C SER A 22 4.53 5.49 -11.41
N GLU A 23 4.81 4.19 -11.47
CA GLU A 23 4.17 3.19 -10.60
C GLU A 23 4.31 3.57 -9.11
N ASP A 24 5.43 4.18 -8.74
CA ASP A 24 5.68 4.65 -7.37
C ASP A 24 4.73 5.78 -6.95
N VAL A 25 4.46 6.74 -7.85
CA VAL A 25 3.49 7.81 -7.60
C VAL A 25 2.07 7.25 -7.51
N LEU A 26 1.71 6.30 -8.39
CA LEU A 26 0.40 5.65 -8.32
C LEU A 26 0.21 4.92 -6.98
N MET A 27 1.21 4.13 -6.56
CA MET A 27 1.20 3.39 -5.29
C MET A 27 1.16 4.32 -4.07
N GLU A 28 1.88 5.44 -4.09
CA GLU A 28 1.84 6.41 -2.97
C GLU A 28 0.46 7.08 -2.86
N ASN A 29 -0.21 7.33 -3.99
CA ASN A 29 -1.57 7.84 -4.01
C ASN A 29 -2.58 6.82 -3.46
N VAL A 30 -2.44 5.53 -3.79
CA VAL A 30 -3.25 4.45 -3.20
C VAL A 30 -3.04 4.41 -1.68
N ALA A 31 -1.78 4.45 -1.22
CA ALA A 31 -1.46 4.45 0.19
C ALA A 31 -2.04 5.67 0.93
N MET A 32 -2.05 6.85 0.30
CA MET A 32 -2.68 8.06 0.84
C MET A 32 -4.20 7.93 0.94
N ALA A 33 -4.86 7.34 -0.06
CA ALA A 33 -6.30 7.09 -0.01
C ALA A 33 -6.67 6.11 1.11
N LEU A 34 -5.89 5.03 1.27
CA LEU A 34 -6.06 4.07 2.36
C LEU A 34 -5.82 4.72 3.73
N GLU A 35 -4.80 5.57 3.86
CA GLU A 35 -4.51 6.32 5.08
C GLU A 35 -5.70 7.21 5.48
N ARG A 36 -6.31 7.92 4.52
CA ARG A 36 -7.52 8.72 4.77
C ARG A 36 -8.68 7.85 5.26
N ALA A 37 -8.88 6.68 4.66
CA ALA A 37 -9.90 5.75 5.11
C ALA A 37 -9.65 5.27 6.55
N VAL A 38 -8.39 4.98 6.93
CA VAL A 38 -8.04 4.64 8.31
C VAL A 38 -8.33 5.80 9.27
N LEU A 39 -7.93 7.02 8.93
CA LEU A 39 -8.16 8.21 9.76
C LEU A 39 -9.65 8.51 9.96
N GLN A 40 -10.50 8.19 8.98
CA GLN A 40 -11.96 8.37 9.07
C GLN A 40 -12.64 7.32 9.95
N ASN A 41 -12.04 6.15 10.14
CA ASN A 41 -12.69 4.99 10.76
C ASN A 41 -11.99 4.50 12.04
N ALA A 42 -10.84 5.06 12.41
CA ALA A 42 -10.09 4.66 13.58
C ALA A 42 -9.47 5.87 14.30
N SER A 43 -9.53 5.85 15.63
CA SER A 43 -8.87 6.85 16.47
C SER A 43 -7.36 6.75 16.39
N LEU A 44 -6.66 7.88 16.54
CA LEU A 44 -5.20 7.90 16.68
C LEU A 44 -4.75 6.98 17.83
N GLY A 45 -3.66 6.26 17.61
CA GLY A 45 -3.13 5.27 18.55
C GLY A 45 -3.81 3.89 18.50
N ALA A 46 -4.89 3.74 17.72
CA ALA A 46 -5.51 2.44 17.48
C ALA A 46 -4.53 1.45 16.83
N LYS A 47 -4.81 0.15 17.02
CA LYS A 47 -4.03 -0.92 16.40
C LYS A 47 -4.54 -1.16 14.98
N VAL A 48 -3.65 -1.11 14.00
CA VAL A 48 -3.96 -1.38 12.60
C VAL A 48 -3.17 -2.61 12.16
N ILE A 49 -3.88 -3.62 11.68
CA ILE A 49 -3.28 -4.82 11.10
C ILE A 49 -3.42 -4.74 9.58
N ILE A 50 -2.31 -4.93 8.88
CA ILE A 50 -2.26 -4.90 7.41
C ILE A 50 -1.77 -6.26 6.94
N LEU A 51 -2.53 -6.89 6.05
CA LEU A 51 -2.17 -8.18 5.47
C LEU A 51 -1.60 -7.94 4.07
N CYS A 52 -0.30 -8.16 3.88
CA CYS A 52 0.37 -7.91 2.61
C CYS A 52 0.56 -9.21 1.83
N GLY A 53 0.07 -9.23 0.58
CA GLY A 53 0.38 -10.28 -0.39
C GLY A 53 1.72 -10.04 -1.10
N SER A 54 2.02 -10.86 -2.10
CA SER A 54 3.31 -10.82 -2.82
C SER A 54 3.37 -9.87 -4.02
N GLY A 55 2.23 -9.33 -4.47
CA GLY A 55 2.13 -8.42 -5.64
C GLY A 55 1.93 -6.97 -5.22
N ASP A 56 1.51 -6.12 -6.16
CA ASP A 56 1.45 -4.66 -5.97
C ASP A 56 0.44 -4.24 -4.90
N ASN A 57 -0.66 -4.97 -4.72
CA ASN A 57 -1.57 -4.78 -3.57
C ASN A 57 -0.85 -4.95 -2.23
N GLY A 58 0.14 -5.83 -2.15
CA GLY A 58 1.01 -5.96 -0.98
C GLY A 58 1.93 -4.75 -0.83
N GLY A 59 2.44 -4.22 -1.95
CA GLY A 59 3.18 -2.96 -2.01
C GLY A 59 2.38 -1.79 -1.45
N ASP A 60 1.12 -1.65 -1.84
CA ASP A 60 0.19 -0.65 -1.29
C ASP A 60 0.08 -0.78 0.24
N GLY A 61 -0.04 -2.01 0.74
CA GLY A 61 -0.09 -2.31 2.16
C GLY A 61 1.18 -1.90 2.91
N TYR A 62 2.37 -2.17 2.35
CA TYR A 62 3.63 -1.73 2.95
C TYR A 62 3.80 -0.20 2.90
N ALA A 63 3.37 0.44 1.81
CA ALA A 63 3.36 1.89 1.70
C ALA A 63 2.40 2.52 2.73
N LEU A 64 1.18 2.00 2.86
CA LEU A 64 0.24 2.39 3.91
C LEU A 64 0.86 2.22 5.31
N ALA A 65 1.47 1.06 5.57
CA ALA A 65 2.07 0.77 6.87
C ALA A 65 3.11 1.83 7.27
N ARG A 66 3.98 2.21 6.32
CA ARG A 66 4.95 3.30 6.49
C ARG A 66 4.26 4.63 6.81
N ARG A 67 3.20 4.97 6.09
CA ARG A 67 2.47 6.24 6.28
C ARG A 67 1.78 6.33 7.63
N LEU A 68 1.30 5.21 8.19
CA LEU A 68 0.63 5.18 9.49
C LEU A 68 1.58 5.29 10.70
N MET A 69 2.91 5.18 10.49
CA MET A 69 3.89 5.26 11.57
C MET A 69 3.78 6.56 12.36
N GLY A 70 3.98 6.48 13.68
CA GLY A 70 3.86 7.61 14.61
C GLY A 70 2.42 8.01 14.98
N ARG A 71 1.42 7.59 14.19
CA ARG A 71 -0.01 7.88 14.46
C ARG A 71 -0.81 6.66 14.88
N PHE A 72 -0.40 5.46 14.46
CA PHE A 72 -1.07 4.20 14.76
C PHE A 72 -0.10 3.13 15.22
N LYS A 73 -0.61 2.14 15.98
CA LYS A 73 0.12 0.93 16.33
C LYS A 73 0.00 -0.06 15.18
N THR A 74 0.90 0.07 14.21
CA THR A 74 0.84 -0.69 12.95
C THR A 74 1.57 -2.03 13.06
N LEU A 75 0.92 -3.11 12.62
CA LEU A 75 1.49 -4.44 12.47
C LEU A 75 1.19 -4.96 11.07
N VAL A 76 2.23 -5.39 10.35
CA VAL A 76 2.07 -6.02 9.04
C VAL A 76 2.26 -7.53 9.17
N PHE A 77 1.38 -8.32 8.54
CA PHE A 77 1.61 -9.73 8.26
C PHE A 77 1.94 -9.91 6.77
N GLU A 78 3.12 -10.46 6.48
CA GLU A 78 3.54 -10.88 5.15
C GLU A 78 2.92 -12.26 4.85
N MET A 79 1.76 -12.24 4.21
CA MET A 79 0.99 -13.46 3.90
C MET A 79 1.69 -14.34 2.85
N LYS A 80 2.48 -13.71 1.97
CA LYS A 80 3.33 -14.34 0.96
C LYS A 80 4.56 -13.47 0.76
N LEU A 81 5.72 -14.09 0.54
CA LEU A 81 6.96 -13.37 0.26
C LEU A 81 6.79 -12.40 -0.92
N ALA A 82 7.22 -11.14 -0.74
CA ALA A 82 7.17 -10.11 -1.76
C ALA A 82 7.86 -10.54 -3.08
N LYS A 83 7.12 -10.49 -4.19
CA LYS A 83 7.59 -10.92 -5.53
C LYS A 83 7.64 -9.78 -6.53
N SER A 84 6.63 -8.90 -6.58
CA SER A 84 6.70 -7.77 -7.52
C SER A 84 7.78 -6.78 -7.08
N PRO A 85 8.46 -6.11 -8.04
CA PRO A 85 9.50 -5.14 -7.72
C PRO A 85 9.00 -4.04 -6.79
N MET A 86 7.80 -3.52 -7.04
CA MET A 86 7.18 -2.51 -6.19
C MET A 86 6.86 -3.02 -4.79
N CYS A 87 6.36 -4.25 -4.66
CA CYS A 87 6.11 -4.85 -3.34
C CYS A 87 7.41 -5.01 -2.53
N GLN A 88 8.49 -5.47 -3.17
CA GLN A 88 9.80 -5.58 -2.53
C GLN A 88 10.34 -4.21 -2.11
N LEU A 89 10.25 -3.21 -2.99
CA LEU A 89 10.69 -1.85 -2.71
C LEU A 89 9.92 -1.23 -1.53
N GLN A 90 8.59 -1.32 -1.52
CA GLN A 90 7.79 -0.77 -0.41
C GLN A 90 8.01 -1.55 0.89
N LYS A 91 8.19 -2.87 0.84
CA LYS A 91 8.58 -3.67 2.02
C LYS A 91 9.88 -3.15 2.62
N GLU A 92 10.91 -2.92 1.81
CA GLU A 92 12.18 -2.37 2.29
C GLU A 92 12.03 -0.95 2.84
N ARG A 93 11.24 -0.09 2.20
CA ARG A 93 10.91 1.25 2.73
C ARG A 93 10.19 1.18 4.07
N ALA A 94 9.23 0.27 4.23
CA ALA A 94 8.52 0.05 5.49
C ALA A 94 9.48 -0.38 6.61
N LYS A 95 10.38 -1.33 6.33
CA LYS A 95 11.43 -1.75 7.28
C LYS A 95 12.33 -0.59 7.71
N LYS A 96 12.78 0.25 6.77
CA LYS A 96 13.65 1.40 7.06
C LYS A 96 13.02 2.45 7.99
N VAL A 97 11.69 2.51 8.06
CA VAL A 97 10.94 3.41 8.97
C VAL A 97 10.52 2.69 10.27
N GLY A 98 10.93 1.44 10.47
CA GLY A 98 10.70 0.69 11.69
C GLY A 98 9.30 0.06 11.79
N VAL A 99 8.63 -0.17 10.66
CA VAL A 99 7.37 -0.93 10.65
C VAL A 99 7.61 -2.36 11.15
N VAL A 100 6.80 -2.83 12.09
CA VAL A 100 6.84 -4.22 12.57
C VAL A 100 6.17 -5.12 11.53
N ILE A 101 6.97 -5.99 10.90
CA ILE A 101 6.51 -6.97 9.92
C ILE A 101 6.72 -8.37 10.49
N LYS A 102 5.66 -9.18 10.45
CA LYS A 102 5.68 -10.61 10.80
C LYS A 102 5.42 -11.45 9.56
N THR A 103 6.00 -12.64 9.52
CA THR A 103 5.78 -13.68 8.51
C THR A 103 5.06 -14.87 9.12
#